data_AF-V7IPR4-F1
#
_entry.id   AF-V7IPR4-F1
#
_cell.length_a   1.000
_cell.length_b   1.000
_cell.length_c   1.000
_cell.angle_alpha   90.00
_cell.angle_beta   90.00
_cell.angle_gamma   90.00
#
_symmetry.space_group_name_H-M   'P 1'
#
loop_
_entity.id
_entity.type
_entity.pdbx_description
1 polymer ?
#
loop_
_entity_poly.entity_id
_entity_poly.type
_entity_poly.pdbx_seq_one_letter_code
_entity_poly.pdbx_strand_id
1 'polypeptide(L)'
;MDGNGRWAKKQGKIRAFGHKAGAKSVRRAVSFAANNGIDALTLYAFSSENWNRPAQEVSALMELFVWALDSEVKSLHRHNVRLRIIGDISRFNSRLQERIRKSEALTAHNTGLTLNIAANYGGRWDIVQGVRQLAEQVQAGVLRPDQIDEERLGQQICMHELAPVDLVIRTGGEHRISNFLLWQIAYAELYFTDVLWPDFDEQDFEGALHAFANRERRFGGTEPGDDKA
;
A
#
# COMPACT_ATOMS: atom_id res chain seq x y z
N MET A 1 -7.30 0.78 -4.01
CA MET A 1 -8.57 1.39 -3.53
C MET A 1 -9.15 2.34 -4.58
N ASP A 2 -9.48 1.84 -5.78
CA ASP A 2 -9.98 2.65 -6.90
C ASP A 2 -11.52 2.52 -7.01
N GLY A 3 -12.18 3.53 -7.58
CA GLY A 3 -13.63 3.56 -7.77
C GLY A 3 -14.39 4.57 -6.91
N ASN A 4 -13.76 5.20 -5.91
CA ASN A 4 -14.42 6.15 -4.98
C ASN A 4 -15.23 7.26 -5.69
N GLY A 5 -14.62 7.97 -6.63
CA GLY A 5 -15.30 9.06 -7.36
C GLY A 5 -16.40 8.56 -8.29
N ARG A 6 -16.21 7.40 -8.93
CA ARG A 6 -17.21 6.76 -9.81
C ARG A 6 -18.43 6.32 -8.99
N TRP A 7 -18.19 5.77 -7.80
CA TRP A 7 -19.23 5.37 -6.86
C TRP A 7 -20.09 6.55 -6.41
N ALA A 8 -19.45 7.66 -6.01
CA ALA A 8 -20.17 8.89 -5.64
C ALA A 8 -21.03 9.43 -6.80
N LYS A 9 -20.49 9.43 -8.02
CA LYS A 9 -21.22 9.86 -9.22
C LYS A 9 -22.47 9.01 -9.50
N LYS A 10 -22.39 7.67 -9.33
CA LYS A 10 -23.54 6.77 -9.47
C LYS A 10 -24.68 7.10 -8.49
N GLN A 11 -24.38 7.74 -7.36
CA GLN A 11 -25.36 8.17 -6.36
C GLN A 11 -25.76 9.65 -6.47
N GLY A 12 -25.33 10.36 -7.52
CA GLY A 12 -25.56 11.80 -7.65
C GLY A 12 -24.86 12.65 -6.58
N LYS A 13 -23.77 12.14 -5.98
CA LYS A 13 -23.00 12.81 -4.92
C LYS A 13 -21.65 13.31 -5.44
N ILE A 14 -21.08 14.27 -4.71
CA ILE A 14 -19.72 14.77 -4.96
C ILE A 14 -18.64 13.72 -4.63
N ARG A 15 -17.47 13.78 -5.28
CA ARG A 15 -16.37 12.81 -5.11
C ARG A 15 -15.95 12.60 -3.65
N ALA A 16 -15.92 13.68 -2.85
CA ALA A 16 -15.56 13.61 -1.43
C ALA A 16 -16.46 12.64 -0.64
N PHE A 17 -17.73 12.51 -1.00
CA PHE A 17 -18.65 11.54 -0.39
C PHE A 17 -18.21 10.10 -0.63
N GLY A 18 -17.72 9.80 -1.84
CA GLY A 18 -17.17 8.49 -2.19
C GLY A 18 -15.91 8.16 -1.38
N HIS A 19 -15.01 9.13 -1.20
CA HIS A 19 -13.82 8.93 -0.36
C HIS A 19 -14.17 8.66 1.11
N LYS A 20 -15.18 9.36 1.66
CA LYS A 20 -15.69 9.08 3.01
C LYS A 20 -16.29 7.68 3.14
N ALA A 21 -17.01 7.20 2.12
CA ALA A 21 -17.49 5.83 2.09
C ALA A 21 -16.34 4.82 1.98
N GLY A 22 -15.32 5.12 1.17
CA GLY A 22 -14.10 4.33 1.05
C GLY A 22 -13.32 4.18 2.35
N ALA A 23 -13.36 5.17 3.25
CA ALA A 23 -12.76 5.04 4.58
C ALA A 23 -13.44 3.95 5.44
N LYS A 24 -14.72 3.67 5.22
CA LYS A 24 -15.40 2.54 5.87
C LYS A 24 -14.92 1.21 5.31
N SER A 25 -14.74 1.09 3.99
CA SER A 25 -14.16 -0.11 3.37
C SER A 25 -12.74 -0.38 3.84
N VAL A 26 -11.94 0.66 4.10
CA VAL A 26 -10.61 0.52 4.73
C VAL A 26 -10.73 -0.21 6.06
N ARG A 27 -11.64 0.21 6.95
CA ARG A 27 -11.83 -0.47 8.24
C ARG A 27 -12.22 -1.93 8.07
N ARG A 28 -13.16 -2.23 7.16
CA ARG A 28 -13.56 -3.61 6.86
C ARG A 28 -12.38 -4.45 6.40
N ALA A 29 -11.61 -3.95 5.43
CA ALA A 29 -10.44 -4.65 4.90
C ALA A 29 -9.36 -4.88 5.97
N VAL A 30 -9.09 -3.90 6.83
CA VAL A 30 -8.13 -4.04 7.94
C VAL A 30 -8.62 -5.07 8.96
N SER A 31 -9.88 -5.00 9.37
CA SER A 31 -10.46 -5.98 10.28
C SER A 31 -10.45 -7.39 9.70
N PHE A 32 -10.81 -7.54 8.42
CA PHE A 32 -10.77 -8.83 7.72
C PHE A 32 -9.35 -9.38 7.68
N ALA A 33 -8.36 -8.57 7.30
CA ALA A 33 -6.96 -8.98 7.24
C ALA A 33 -6.44 -9.42 8.62
N ALA A 34 -6.72 -8.64 9.67
CA ALA A 34 -6.33 -8.98 11.03
C ALA A 34 -7.00 -10.28 11.53
N ASN A 35 -8.29 -10.48 11.26
CA ASN A 35 -9.03 -11.66 11.69
C ASN A 35 -8.63 -12.94 10.95
N ASN A 36 -8.13 -12.82 9.71
CA ASN A 36 -7.68 -13.95 8.90
C ASN A 36 -6.17 -14.22 9.01
N GLY A 37 -5.47 -13.58 9.96
CA GLY A 37 -4.04 -13.83 10.19
C GLY A 37 -3.14 -13.38 9.02
N ILE A 38 -3.54 -12.36 8.26
CA ILE A 38 -2.68 -11.75 7.25
C ILE A 38 -1.58 -10.96 7.95
N ASP A 39 -0.32 -11.22 7.61
CA ASP A 39 0.82 -10.57 8.26
C ASP A 39 0.96 -9.09 7.90
N ALA A 40 0.69 -8.72 6.65
CA ALA A 40 0.81 -7.35 6.17
C ALA A 40 -0.29 -6.96 5.17
N LEU A 41 -0.81 -5.74 5.30
CA LEU A 41 -1.75 -5.13 4.37
C LEU A 41 -1.25 -3.76 3.95
N THR A 42 -1.05 -3.54 2.65
CA THR A 42 -0.61 -2.25 2.10
C THR A 42 -1.72 -1.57 1.32
N LEU A 43 -2.15 -0.39 1.76
CA LEU A 43 -3.25 0.36 1.16
C LEU A 43 -2.74 1.59 0.40
N TYR A 44 -3.07 1.70 -0.88
CA TYR A 44 -2.70 2.84 -1.70
C TYR A 44 -3.66 4.02 -1.50
N ALA A 45 -3.34 4.91 -0.55
CA ALA A 45 -4.21 6.01 -0.14
C ALA A 45 -4.02 7.27 -1.00
N PHE A 46 -2.78 7.64 -1.31
CA PHE A 46 -2.47 8.83 -2.08
C PHE A 46 -1.19 8.65 -2.90
N SER A 47 -1.28 8.76 -4.24
CA SER A 47 -0.11 8.65 -5.11
C SER A 47 0.61 9.98 -5.27
N SER A 48 1.91 9.96 -5.61
CA SER A 48 2.67 11.19 -5.90
C SER A 48 2.07 11.98 -7.08
N GLU A 49 1.40 11.32 -8.02
CA GLU A 49 0.72 11.98 -9.14
C GLU A 49 -0.60 12.65 -8.73
N ASN A 50 -1.13 12.37 -7.53
CA ASN A 50 -2.36 13.02 -7.05
C ASN A 50 -2.16 14.51 -6.74
N TRP A 51 -0.92 14.99 -6.61
CA TRP A 51 -0.62 16.43 -6.55
C TRP A 51 -1.00 17.20 -7.82
N ASN A 52 -1.17 16.51 -8.96
CA ASN A 52 -1.63 17.13 -10.21
C ASN A 52 -3.14 17.39 -10.25
N ARG A 53 -3.88 17.00 -9.20
CA ARG A 53 -5.33 17.25 -9.08
C ARG A 53 -5.60 18.68 -8.61
N PRO A 54 -6.83 19.19 -8.78
CA PRO A 54 -7.20 20.51 -8.27
C PRO A 54 -6.88 20.65 -6.77
N ALA A 55 -6.33 21.80 -6.36
CA ALA A 55 -5.87 22.04 -4.98
C ALA A 55 -6.94 21.76 -3.92
N GLN A 56 -8.21 22.05 -4.22
CA GLN A 56 -9.35 21.74 -3.34
C GLN A 56 -9.55 20.23 -3.13
N GLU A 57 -9.38 19.40 -4.18
CA GLU A 57 -9.46 17.94 -4.04
C GLU A 57 -8.28 17.40 -3.23
N VAL A 58 -7.08 17.92 -3.46
CA VAL A 58 -5.89 17.55 -2.67
C VAL A 58 -6.08 17.90 -1.19
N SER A 59 -6.54 19.11 -0.88
CA SER A 59 -6.79 19.54 0.51
C SER A 59 -7.82 18.65 1.19
N ALA A 60 -8.94 18.34 0.52
CA ALA A 60 -9.98 17.46 1.06
C ALA A 60 -9.46 16.02 1.32
N LEU A 61 -8.60 15.50 0.44
CA LEU A 61 -7.97 14.19 0.64
C LEU A 61 -7.02 14.19 1.84
N MET A 62 -6.25 15.28 2.03
CA MET A 62 -5.36 15.43 3.18
C MET A 62 -6.14 15.54 4.49
N GLU A 63 -7.23 16.31 4.53
CA GLU A 63 -8.10 16.39 5.70
C GLU A 63 -8.74 15.05 6.05
N LEU A 64 -9.18 14.29 5.04
CA LEU A 64 -9.72 12.95 5.26
C LEU A 64 -8.65 12.00 5.81
N PHE A 65 -7.42 12.08 5.32
CA PHE A 65 -6.30 11.27 5.81
C PHE A 65 -5.99 11.61 7.27
N VAL A 66 -5.93 12.90 7.62
CA VAL A 66 -5.75 13.38 9.00
C VAL A 66 -6.87 12.85 9.91
N TRP A 67 -8.12 12.96 9.46
CA TRP A 67 -9.29 12.49 10.22
C TRP A 67 -9.26 10.98 10.44
N ALA A 68 -8.95 10.20 9.40
CA ALA A 68 -8.85 8.75 9.50
C ALA A 68 -7.72 8.32 10.43
N LEU A 69 -6.56 8.98 10.37
CA LEU A 69 -5.44 8.68 11.26
C LEU A 69 -5.83 8.92 12.73
N ASP A 70 -6.43 10.08 13.03
CA ASP A 70 -6.88 10.42 14.39
C ASP A 70 -7.97 9.47 14.92
N SER A 71 -8.93 9.07 14.07
CA SER A 71 -10.05 8.22 14.48
C SER A 71 -9.65 6.76 14.66
N GLU A 72 -8.72 6.27 13.85
CA GLU A 72 -8.40 4.84 13.81
C GLU A 72 -7.20 4.46 14.68
N VAL A 73 -6.21 5.32 14.91
CA VAL A 73 -4.93 4.91 15.53
C VAL A 73 -5.10 4.22 16.89
N LYS A 74 -5.99 4.73 17.75
CA LYS A 74 -6.29 4.09 19.05
C LYS A 74 -6.94 2.73 18.87
N SER A 75 -7.77 2.57 17.84
CA SER A 75 -8.40 1.29 17.51
C SER A 75 -7.37 0.30 16.98
N LEU A 76 -6.49 0.73 16.06
CA LEU A 76 -5.39 -0.09 15.54
C LEU A 76 -4.52 -0.59 16.68
N HIS A 77 -4.14 0.30 17.60
CA HIS A 77 -3.33 -0.08 18.75
C HIS A 77 -4.01 -1.13 19.64
N ARG A 78 -5.30 -0.93 19.97
CA ARG A 78 -6.09 -1.90 20.76
C ARG A 78 -6.21 -3.28 20.11
N HIS A 79 -6.22 -3.34 18.78
CA HIS A 79 -6.30 -4.59 18.02
C HIS A 79 -4.92 -5.12 17.62
N ASN A 80 -3.84 -4.68 18.29
CA ASN A 80 -2.48 -5.13 18.04
C ASN A 80 -2.02 -4.95 16.58
N VAL A 81 -2.52 -3.92 15.88
CA VAL A 81 -2.10 -3.59 14.51
C VAL A 81 -0.92 -2.63 14.55
N ARG A 82 0.15 -2.92 13.82
CA ARG A 82 1.32 -2.05 13.65
C ARG A 82 1.11 -1.15 12.45
N LEU A 83 1.03 0.17 12.65
CA LEU A 83 0.84 1.13 11.56
C LEU A 83 2.18 1.65 11.05
N ARG A 84 2.30 1.75 9.72
CA ARG A 84 3.43 2.38 9.02
C ARG A 84 2.95 3.22 7.85
N ILE A 85 3.56 4.38 7.65
CA ILE A 85 3.30 5.23 6.49
C ILE A 85 4.49 5.14 5.55
N ILE A 86 4.25 4.77 4.29
CA ILE A 86 5.27 4.72 3.24
C ILE A 86 5.02 5.82 2.20
N GLY A 87 6.08 6.45 1.71
CA GLY A 87 6.00 7.59 0.79
C GLY A 87 6.68 8.86 1.32
N ASP A 88 6.62 9.92 0.54
CA ASP A 88 7.25 11.20 0.89
C ASP A 88 6.35 12.04 1.80
N ILE A 89 6.54 11.91 3.11
CA ILE A 89 5.78 12.69 4.09
C ILE A 89 6.25 14.15 4.20
N SER A 90 7.39 14.52 3.62
CA SER A 90 7.96 15.88 3.76
C SER A 90 7.08 16.95 3.10
N ARG A 91 6.27 16.55 2.11
CA ARG A 91 5.28 17.42 1.46
C ARG A 91 4.05 17.73 2.30
N PHE A 92 3.83 16.99 3.38
CA PHE A 92 2.74 17.27 4.30
C PHE A 92 3.10 18.41 5.24
N ASN A 93 2.10 19.12 5.77
CA ASN A 93 2.36 20.13 6.79
C ASN A 93 2.95 19.49 8.07
N SER A 94 3.70 20.28 8.85
CA SER A 94 4.40 19.81 10.05
C SER A 94 3.48 19.14 11.07
N ARG A 95 2.23 19.61 11.19
CA ARG A 95 1.21 19.03 12.07
C ARG A 95 0.86 17.59 11.67
N LEU A 96 0.70 17.31 10.39
CA LEU A 96 0.42 15.96 9.88
C LEU A 96 1.66 15.06 10.03
N GLN A 97 2.86 15.56 9.71
CA GLN A 97 4.10 14.80 9.91
C GLN A 97 4.28 14.36 11.38
N GLU A 98 4.04 15.26 12.33
CA GLU A 98 4.10 14.96 13.77
C GLU A 98 3.06 13.90 14.18
N ARG A 99 1.85 13.97 13.60
CA ARG A 99 0.79 12.99 13.87
C ARG A 99 1.11 11.60 13.33
N ILE A 100 1.70 11.53 12.13
CA ILE A 100 2.21 10.29 11.56
C ILE A 100 3.24 9.68 12.52
N ARG A 101 4.28 10.44 12.88
CA ARG A 101 5.34 9.97 13.80
C ARG A 101 4.78 9.46 15.13
N LYS A 102 3.84 10.17 15.75
CA LYS A 102 3.17 9.74 16.98
C LYS A 102 2.37 8.45 16.81
N SER A 103 1.71 8.28 15.67
CA SER A 103 0.87 7.11 15.39
C SER A 103 1.70 5.86 15.15
N GLU A 104 2.80 5.99 14.40
CA GLU A 104 3.76 4.90 14.20
C GLU A 104 4.44 4.53 15.52
N ALA A 105 4.89 5.51 16.30
CA ALA A 105 5.50 5.27 17.61
C ALA A 105 4.55 4.54 18.59
N LEU A 106 3.27 4.93 18.62
CA LEU A 106 2.25 4.29 19.47
C LEU A 106 2.07 2.80 19.13
N THR A 107 2.22 2.43 17.86
CA THR A 107 1.95 1.08 17.37
C THR A 107 3.23 0.27 17.05
N ALA A 108 4.41 0.82 17.31
CA ALA A 108 5.68 0.27 16.87
C ALA A 108 5.98 -1.14 17.42
N HIS A 109 5.48 -1.45 18.62
CA HIS A 109 5.69 -2.73 19.30
C HIS A 109 4.55 -3.72 19.12
N ASN A 110 3.53 -3.36 18.32
CA ASN A 110 2.44 -4.26 18.01
C ASN A 110 2.94 -5.39 17.10
N THR A 111 2.45 -6.60 17.35
CA THR A 111 2.92 -7.85 16.72
C THR A 111 1.89 -8.51 15.81
N GLY A 112 0.69 -7.95 15.71
CA GLY A 112 -0.33 -8.42 14.77
C GLY A 112 -0.09 -7.85 13.37
N LEU A 113 -1.19 -7.65 12.62
CA LEU A 113 -1.16 -7.12 11.25
C LEU A 113 -0.26 -5.88 11.14
N THR A 114 0.67 -5.88 10.19
CA THR A 114 1.39 -4.68 9.76
C THR A 114 0.59 -3.97 8.68
N LEU A 115 -0.02 -2.84 9.04
CA LEU A 115 -0.77 -1.98 8.13
C LEU A 115 0.13 -0.89 7.55
N ASN A 116 0.46 -0.99 6.27
CA ASN A 116 1.19 0.04 5.54
C ASN A 116 0.20 0.94 4.80
N ILE A 117 0.29 2.25 5.00
CA ILE A 117 -0.47 3.23 4.22
C ILE A 117 0.48 3.97 3.29
N ALA A 118 0.30 3.76 1.98
CA ALA A 118 1.07 4.44 0.96
C ALA A 118 0.48 5.84 0.71
N ALA A 119 1.17 6.86 1.22
CA ALA A 119 0.76 8.26 1.20
C ALA A 119 1.84 9.13 0.56
N ASN A 120 1.48 9.84 -0.52
CA ASN A 120 2.43 10.51 -1.41
C ASN A 120 3.52 9.54 -1.92
N TYR A 121 3.11 8.33 -2.24
CA TYR A 121 3.98 7.24 -2.64
C TYR A 121 3.90 6.98 -4.15
N GLY A 122 5.03 6.61 -4.75
CA GLY A 122 5.10 5.98 -6.06
C GLY A 122 6.34 5.09 -6.15
N GLY A 123 6.24 3.92 -6.78
CA GLY A 123 7.33 2.95 -6.85
C GLY A 123 8.57 3.50 -7.58
N ARG A 124 8.39 4.35 -8.59
CA ARG A 124 9.52 5.08 -9.19
C ARG A 124 10.21 6.02 -8.20
N TRP A 125 9.44 6.71 -7.37
CA TRP A 125 9.99 7.58 -6.33
C TRP A 125 10.76 6.76 -5.28
N ASP A 126 10.22 5.61 -4.90
CA ASP A 126 10.79 4.66 -3.94
C ASP A 126 12.16 4.16 -4.42
N ILE A 127 12.24 3.68 -5.67
CA ILE A 127 13.49 3.26 -6.32
C ILE A 127 14.51 4.41 -6.36
N VAL A 128 14.07 5.62 -6.72
CA VAL A 128 14.97 6.79 -6.74
C VAL A 128 15.50 7.13 -5.33
N GLN A 129 14.69 6.99 -4.28
CA GLN A 129 15.17 7.20 -2.90
C GLN A 129 16.19 6.11 -2.52
N GLY A 130 15.96 4.86 -2.89
CA GLY A 130 16.90 3.78 -2.62
C GLY A 130 18.24 3.99 -3.32
N VAL A 131 18.22 4.36 -4.61
CA VAL A 131 19.43 4.68 -5.37
C VAL A 131 20.19 5.86 -4.78
N ARG A 132 19.50 6.92 -4.31
CA ARG A 132 20.14 8.06 -3.65
C ARG A 132 20.88 7.65 -2.36
N GLN A 133 20.24 6.84 -1.52
CA GLN A 133 20.87 6.33 -0.29
C GLN A 133 22.13 5.50 -0.59
N LEU A 134 22.10 4.64 -1.62
CA LEU A 134 23.29 3.90 -2.04
C LEU A 134 24.38 4.83 -2.60
N ALA A 135 24.00 5.83 -3.40
CA ALA A 135 24.94 6.79 -3.95
C ALA A 135 25.64 7.62 -2.85
N GLU A 136 24.92 8.00 -1.79
CA GLU A 136 25.50 8.67 -0.61
C GLU A 136 26.49 7.76 0.13
N GLN A 137 26.18 6.47 0.28
CA GLN A 137 27.11 5.48 0.86
C GLN A 137 28.37 5.29 0.00
N VAL A 138 28.23 5.30 -1.33
CA VAL A 138 29.36 5.26 -2.25
C VAL A 138 30.22 6.51 -2.14
N GLN A 139 29.59 7.69 -2.12
CA GLN A 139 30.28 8.97 -1.95
C GLN A 139 31.04 9.05 -0.61
N ALA A 140 30.48 8.47 0.45
CA ALA A 140 31.11 8.37 1.76
C ALA A 140 32.23 7.31 1.84
N GLY A 141 32.47 6.54 0.78
CA GLY A 141 33.47 5.46 0.76
C GLY A 141 33.07 4.22 1.57
N VAL A 142 31.80 4.11 1.99
CA VAL A 142 31.27 2.99 2.77
C VAL A 142 30.92 1.80 1.87
N LEU A 143 30.58 2.07 0.61
CA LEU A 143 30.17 1.08 -0.39
C LEU A 143 30.92 1.33 -1.71
N ARG A 144 31.28 0.28 -2.44
CA ARG A 144 31.77 0.43 -3.82
C ARG A 144 30.64 0.18 -4.83
N PRO A 145 30.65 0.82 -6.01
CA PRO A 145 29.61 0.62 -7.04
C PRO A 145 29.41 -0.84 -7.47
N ASP A 146 30.49 -1.63 -7.52
CA ASP A 146 30.47 -3.06 -7.88
C ASP A 146 29.79 -3.95 -6.83
N GLN A 147 29.49 -3.41 -5.65
CA GLN A 147 28.81 -4.10 -4.55
C GLN A 147 27.30 -3.80 -4.50
N ILE A 148 26.78 -3.04 -5.46
CA ILE A 148 25.35 -2.77 -5.58
C ILE A 148 24.71 -3.86 -6.43
N ASP A 149 23.86 -4.66 -5.80
CA ASP A 149 23.03 -5.69 -6.44
C ASP A 149 21.54 -5.48 -6.07
N GLU A 150 20.68 -6.41 -6.52
CA GLU A 150 19.25 -6.36 -6.25
C GLU A 150 18.93 -6.44 -4.74
N GLU A 151 19.70 -7.23 -3.97
CA GLU A 151 19.51 -7.34 -2.53
C GLU A 151 19.84 -6.01 -1.83
N ARG A 152 20.95 -5.39 -2.20
CA ARG A 152 21.40 -4.12 -1.61
C ARG A 152 20.46 -2.98 -1.93
N LEU A 153 19.97 -2.90 -3.17
CA LEU A 153 18.92 -1.95 -3.52
C LEU A 153 17.63 -2.27 -2.77
N GLY A 154 17.23 -3.54 -2.72
CA GLY A 154 16.05 -4.02 -2.01
C GLY A 154 16.01 -3.57 -0.54
N GLN A 155 17.15 -3.59 0.16
CA GLN A 155 17.27 -3.10 1.54
C GLN A 155 17.00 -1.59 1.70
N GLN A 156 17.08 -0.80 0.62
CA GLN A 156 16.77 0.64 0.63
C GLN A 156 15.35 0.96 0.16
N ILE A 157 14.61 -0.04 -0.31
CA ILE A 157 13.22 0.10 -0.77
C ILE A 157 12.26 0.10 0.43
N CYS A 158 11.14 0.82 0.32
CA CYS A 158 10.09 0.76 1.34
C CYS A 158 9.63 -0.68 1.58
N MET A 159 9.39 -1.02 2.85
CA MET A 159 8.90 -2.34 3.29
C MET A 159 9.90 -3.50 3.13
N HIS A 160 11.21 -3.23 2.99
CA HIS A 160 12.22 -4.28 2.79
C HIS A 160 12.27 -5.32 3.92
N GLU A 161 11.78 -4.99 5.11
CA GLU A 161 11.74 -5.89 6.26
C GLU A 161 10.48 -6.79 6.30
N LEU A 162 9.57 -6.62 5.35
CA LEU A 162 8.39 -7.48 5.18
C LEU A 162 8.66 -8.57 4.15
N ALA A 163 7.86 -9.64 4.22
CA ALA A 163 7.84 -10.64 3.17
C ALA A 163 7.44 -10.02 1.81
N PRO A 164 7.87 -10.63 0.68
CA PRO A 164 7.45 -10.19 -0.64
C PRO A 164 5.92 -10.09 -0.78
N VAL A 165 5.44 -9.21 -1.66
CA VAL A 165 4.00 -9.07 -1.89
C VAL A 165 3.48 -10.29 -2.64
N ASP A 166 2.53 -11.00 -2.04
CA ASP A 166 1.91 -12.18 -2.65
C ASP A 166 0.80 -11.81 -3.64
N LEU A 167 -0.06 -10.86 -3.26
CA LEU A 167 -1.28 -10.54 -3.97
C LEU A 167 -1.51 -9.02 -4.02
N VAL A 168 -1.77 -8.51 -5.23
CA VAL A 168 -2.23 -7.15 -5.47
C VAL A 168 -3.69 -7.16 -5.88
N ILE A 169 -4.55 -6.57 -5.06
CA ILE A 169 -5.97 -6.40 -5.34
C ILE A 169 -6.22 -4.98 -5.85
N ARG A 170 -6.79 -4.86 -7.06
CA ARG A 170 -7.24 -3.58 -7.60
C ARG A 170 -8.73 -3.62 -7.94
N THR A 171 -9.46 -2.77 -7.22
CA THR A 171 -10.88 -2.49 -7.42
C THR A 171 -11.16 -1.54 -8.59
N GLY A 172 -12.42 -1.46 -9.01
CA GLY A 172 -12.92 -0.47 -9.95
C GLY A 172 -12.69 -0.76 -11.43
N GLY A 173 -12.38 -1.99 -11.81
CA GLY A 173 -12.33 -2.46 -13.21
C GLY A 173 -11.13 -1.99 -14.02
N GLU A 174 -10.12 -1.41 -13.39
CA GLU A 174 -8.93 -0.91 -14.09
C GLU A 174 -7.79 -1.93 -14.04
N HIS A 175 -7.28 -2.36 -15.19
CA HIS A 175 -6.23 -3.38 -15.28
C HIS A 175 -4.84 -2.74 -15.42
N ARG A 176 -4.36 -2.14 -14.34
CA ARG A 176 -3.02 -1.53 -14.26
C ARG A 176 -2.56 -1.44 -12.81
N ILE A 177 -1.25 -1.29 -12.59
CA ILE A 177 -0.69 -1.11 -11.24
C ILE A 177 -0.59 0.36 -10.82
N SER A 178 -0.49 1.28 -11.79
CA SER A 178 -0.41 2.73 -11.56
C SER A 178 0.70 3.16 -10.59
N ASN A 179 1.94 2.71 -10.84
CA ASN A 179 3.12 3.08 -10.03
C ASN A 179 3.04 2.59 -8.57
N PHE A 180 2.16 1.65 -8.25
CA PHE A 180 2.08 1.04 -6.92
C PHE A 180 3.10 -0.08 -6.79
N LEU A 181 3.95 -0.01 -5.76
CA LEU A 181 4.89 -1.05 -5.30
C LEU A 181 5.72 -1.73 -6.40
N LEU A 182 6.24 -0.95 -7.37
CA LEU A 182 6.87 -1.49 -8.59
C LEU A 182 7.94 -2.55 -8.34
N TRP A 183 8.76 -2.36 -7.31
CA TRP A 183 9.81 -3.30 -6.94
C TRP A 183 9.23 -4.51 -6.21
N GLN A 184 8.38 -4.26 -5.21
CA GLN A 184 7.88 -5.28 -4.29
C GLN A 184 6.90 -6.27 -4.95
N ILE A 185 6.27 -5.91 -6.07
CA ILE A 185 5.25 -6.74 -6.75
C ILE A 185 5.79 -7.50 -7.96
N ALA A 186 7.12 -7.57 -8.14
CA ALA A 186 7.74 -8.20 -9.31
C ALA A 186 7.22 -9.63 -9.59
N TYR A 187 6.87 -10.38 -8.54
CA TYR A 187 6.33 -11.74 -8.61
C TYR A 187 4.99 -11.89 -7.87
N ALA A 188 4.28 -10.77 -7.64
CA ALA A 188 2.97 -10.80 -7.01
C ALA A 188 1.90 -11.23 -8.01
N GLU A 189 0.91 -11.96 -7.53
CA GLU A 189 -0.31 -12.21 -8.30
C GLU A 189 -1.17 -10.95 -8.38
N LEU A 190 -1.80 -10.74 -9.53
CA LEU A 190 -2.66 -9.58 -9.76
C LEU A 190 -4.12 -10.02 -9.83
N TYR A 191 -4.96 -9.44 -8.96
CA TYR A 191 -6.39 -9.64 -8.93
C TYR A 191 -7.11 -8.31 -9.22
N PHE A 192 -7.84 -8.26 -10.34
CA PHE A 192 -8.62 -7.11 -10.75
C PHE A 192 -10.11 -7.42 -10.58
N THR A 193 -10.85 -6.48 -10.01
CA THR A 193 -12.31 -6.60 -9.82
C THR A 193 -13.04 -5.34 -10.24
N ASP A 194 -14.22 -5.49 -10.82
CA ASP A 194 -15.11 -4.40 -11.21
C ASP A 194 -15.80 -3.71 -10.02
N VAL A 195 -15.78 -4.36 -8.84
CA VAL A 195 -16.34 -3.81 -7.60
C VAL A 195 -15.67 -2.47 -7.29
N LEU A 196 -16.47 -1.43 -7.04
CA LEU A 196 -15.96 -0.11 -6.67
C LEU A 196 -15.53 -0.13 -5.20
N TRP A 197 -14.43 0.53 -4.84
CA TRP A 197 -13.87 0.47 -3.47
C TRP A 197 -14.88 0.69 -2.32
N PRO A 198 -15.84 1.64 -2.39
CA PRO A 198 -16.82 1.79 -1.31
C PRO A 198 -17.74 0.58 -1.11
N ASP A 199 -17.97 -0.23 -2.15
CA ASP A 199 -18.77 -1.45 -2.10
C ASP A 199 -17.93 -2.68 -1.72
N PHE A 200 -16.61 -2.64 -1.88
CA PHE A 200 -15.71 -3.75 -1.56
C PHE A 200 -15.85 -4.22 -0.10
N ASP A 201 -16.23 -5.46 0.10
CA ASP A 201 -16.51 -6.05 1.42
C ASP A 201 -15.67 -7.30 1.74
N GLU A 202 -16.01 -7.99 2.82
CA GLU A 202 -15.34 -9.21 3.26
C GLU A 202 -15.45 -10.35 2.25
N GLN A 203 -16.58 -10.48 1.54
CA GLN A 203 -16.79 -11.53 0.53
C GLN A 203 -15.92 -11.27 -0.70
N ASP A 204 -15.80 -10.00 -1.11
CA ASP A 204 -14.90 -9.63 -2.21
C ASP A 204 -13.43 -9.90 -1.88
N PHE A 205 -13.03 -9.63 -0.62
CA PHE A 205 -11.68 -9.90 -0.16
C PHE A 205 -11.41 -11.42 -0.09
N GLU A 206 -12.32 -12.19 0.48
CA GLU A 206 -12.24 -13.66 0.50
C GLU A 206 -12.16 -14.24 -0.92
N GLY A 207 -12.96 -13.74 -1.87
CA GLY A 207 -12.90 -14.14 -3.27
C GLY A 207 -11.54 -13.89 -3.91
N ALA A 208 -10.89 -12.76 -3.58
CA ALA A 208 -9.54 -12.48 -4.04
C ALA A 208 -8.49 -13.43 -3.45
N LEU A 209 -8.60 -13.77 -2.16
CA LEU A 209 -7.72 -14.75 -1.51
C LEU A 209 -7.92 -16.16 -2.07
N HIS A 210 -9.16 -16.56 -2.32
CA HIS A 210 -9.47 -17.84 -2.95
C HIS A 210 -8.91 -17.91 -4.37
N ALA A 211 -9.05 -16.84 -5.16
CA ALA A 211 -8.45 -16.77 -6.48
C ALA A 211 -6.92 -16.89 -6.43
N PHE A 212 -6.27 -16.26 -5.44
CA PHE A 212 -4.83 -16.40 -5.21
C PHE A 212 -4.43 -17.83 -4.83
N ALA A 213 -5.13 -18.47 -3.91
CA ALA A 213 -4.84 -19.83 -3.45
C ALA A 213 -4.92 -20.90 -4.56
N ASN A 214 -5.69 -20.62 -5.62
CA ASN A 214 -5.84 -21.52 -6.77
C ASN A 214 -4.87 -21.21 -7.92
N ARG A 215 -3.96 -20.24 -7.78
CA ARG A 215 -2.94 -19.96 -8.79
C ARG A 215 -1.70 -20.80 -8.58
N GLU A 216 -1.16 -21.29 -9.69
CA GLU A 216 0.11 -22.00 -9.70
C GLU A 216 1.26 -20.99 -9.84
N ARG A 217 2.01 -20.78 -8.75
CA ARG A 217 3.13 -19.82 -8.72
C ARG A 217 4.44 -20.53 -9.07
N ARG A 218 4.96 -20.23 -10.27
CA ARG A 218 6.13 -20.93 -10.82
C ARG A 218 7.47 -20.20 -10.62
N PHE A 219 7.47 -18.90 -10.31
CA PHE A 219 8.69 -18.08 -10.12
C PHE A 219 9.78 -18.28 -11.21
N GLY A 220 9.36 -18.53 -12.45
CA GLY A 220 10.28 -18.80 -13.58
C GLY A 220 10.67 -20.28 -13.79
N GLY A 221 10.17 -21.21 -12.97
CA GLY A 221 10.33 -22.66 -13.17
C GLY A 221 9.31 -23.27 -14.14
N THR A 222 9.65 -24.43 -14.71
CA THR A 222 8.74 -25.28 -15.51
C THR A 222 7.95 -26.24 -14.61
N GLU A 223 6.88 -26.84 -15.15
CA GLU A 223 6.02 -27.78 -14.41
C GLU A 223 6.83 -28.95 -13.83
N PRO A 224 6.45 -29.51 -12.67
CA PRO A 224 7.00 -30.78 -12.22
C PRO A 224 6.51 -31.89 -13.16
N GLY A 225 7.23 -32.13 -14.26
CA GLY A 225 6.86 -33.13 -15.26
C GLY A 225 7.77 -33.25 -16.49
N ASP A 226 8.60 -32.25 -16.81
CA ASP A 226 9.40 -32.27 -18.06
C ASP A 226 10.76 -32.98 -17.96
N ASP A 227 11.15 -33.51 -16.79
CA ASP A 227 12.33 -34.40 -16.67
C ASP A 227 11.97 -35.86 -16.96
N LYS A 228 11.45 -36.12 -18.17
CA LYS A 228 11.49 -37.44 -18.81
C LYS A 228 11.76 -37.31 -20.31
N ALA A 229 13.05 -37.25 -20.65
CA ALA A 229 13.61 -37.81 -21.88
C ALA A 229 15.08 -38.19 -21.64
#